data_AF-A0A7S2UY57-F1
#
_entry.id   AF-A0A7S2UY57-F1
#
_cell.length_a   1.000
_cell.length_b   1.000
_cell.length_c   1.000
_cell.angle_alpha   90.00
_cell.angle_beta   90.00
_cell.angle_gamma   90.00
#
_symmetry.space_group_name_H-M   'P 1'
#
loop_
_entity.id
_entity.type
_entity.pdbx_description
1 polymer ?
#
loop_
_entity_poly.entity_id
_entity_poly.type
_entity_poly.pdbx_seq_one_letter_code
_entity_poly.pdbx_strand_id
1 'polypeptide(L)'
;PDPSKGAICIGAVAPVLNFNVRLKTTNKKLAASVTRAVRERDGGLEKVEAMTLLHDSGNWEVACNLLDSQKSSPTMVLERATAAAKSVGIDIDNHYVIGLTGAEVEHRLKAELDIKN
;
A
#
# COMPACT_ATOMS: atom_id res chain seq x y z
N PRO A 1 18.56 27.79 2.00
CA PRO A 1 18.02 26.91 0.94
C PRO A 1 17.02 27.69 0.08
N ASP A 2 17.02 27.48 -1.23
CA ASP A 2 16.08 28.12 -2.16
C ASP A 2 14.68 27.49 -2.01
N PRO A 3 13.61 28.25 -1.70
CA PRO A 3 12.26 27.71 -1.54
C PRO A 3 11.71 27.01 -2.79
N SER A 4 12.24 27.31 -3.99
CA SER A 4 11.82 26.64 -5.21
C SER A 4 12.55 25.31 -5.45
N LYS A 5 13.51 24.94 -4.60
CA LYS A 5 14.32 23.72 -4.74
C LYS A 5 13.95 22.70 -3.66
N GLY A 6 13.64 21.48 -4.09
CA GLY A 6 13.46 20.32 -3.23
C GLY A 6 14.74 19.49 -3.08
N ALA A 7 14.60 18.30 -2.49
CA ALA A 7 15.63 17.27 -2.46
C ALA A 7 15.16 16.05 -3.27
N ILE A 8 16.07 15.38 -3.96
CA ILE A 8 15.83 14.12 -4.67
C ILE A 8 16.71 13.05 -4.04
N CYS A 9 16.12 11.90 -3.74
CA CYS A 9 16.84 10.71 -3.31
C CYS A 9 16.74 9.65 -4.43
N ILE A 10 17.88 9.05 -4.78
CA ILE A 10 17.96 7.96 -5.76
C ILE A 10 18.62 6.77 -5.08
N GLY A 11 18.06 5.58 -5.30
CA GLY A 11 18.58 4.33 -4.74
C GLY A 11 17.99 3.12 -5.46
N ALA A 12 18.37 1.93 -5.01
CA ALA A 12 17.85 0.66 -5.50
C ALA A 12 17.25 -0.13 -4.33
N VAL A 13 16.11 -0.78 -4.57
CA VAL A 13 15.40 -1.60 -3.61
C VAL A 13 14.88 -2.87 -4.31
N ALA A 14 14.57 -3.90 -3.53
CA ALA A 14 13.79 -5.02 -4.05
C ALA A 14 12.41 -4.53 -4.55
N PRO A 15 11.74 -5.28 -5.46
CA PRO A 15 10.42 -4.90 -5.95
C PRO A 15 9.43 -4.66 -4.80
N VAL A 16 8.73 -3.53 -4.85
CA VAL A 16 7.69 -3.15 -3.90
C VAL A 16 6.34 -3.28 -4.57
N LEU A 17 5.41 -3.97 -3.91
CA LEU A 17 4.03 -4.06 -4.36
C LEU A 17 3.18 -2.99 -3.67
N ASN A 18 2.57 -2.09 -4.45
CA ASN A 18 1.66 -1.08 -3.91
C ASN A 18 0.23 -1.61 -3.88
N PHE A 19 -0.38 -1.61 -2.70
CA PHE A 19 -1.74 -2.12 -2.50
C PHE A 19 -2.53 -1.20 -1.57
N ASN A 20 -3.66 -0.69 -2.06
CA ASN A 20 -4.49 0.24 -1.31
C ASN A 20 -5.80 -0.41 -0.91
N VAL A 21 -6.25 -0.10 0.31
CA VAL A 21 -7.56 -0.50 0.83
C VAL A 21 -8.37 0.76 1.12
N ARG A 22 -9.40 1.01 0.30
CA ARG A 22 -10.28 2.17 0.44
C ARG A 22 -11.36 1.87 1.47
N LEU A 23 -11.49 2.76 2.45
CA LEU A 23 -12.42 2.61 3.57
C LEU A 23 -13.69 3.42 3.30
N LYS A 24 -14.84 2.89 3.71
CA LYS A 24 -16.12 3.59 3.60
C LYS A 24 -16.29 4.62 4.73
N THR A 25 -15.40 5.60 4.77
CA THR A 25 -15.42 6.67 5.78
C THR A 25 -14.76 7.95 5.28
N THR A 26 -15.34 9.08 5.66
CA THR A 26 -14.75 10.43 5.51
C THR A 26 -14.00 10.87 6.79
N ASN A 27 -14.03 10.05 7.86
CA ASN A 27 -13.37 10.35 9.12
C ASN A 27 -11.92 9.86 9.14
N LYS A 28 -10.98 10.81 9.01
CA LYS A 28 -9.53 10.55 9.02
C LYS A 28 -9.06 9.78 10.26
N LYS A 29 -9.65 10.01 11.44
CA LYS A 29 -9.21 9.37 12.68
C LYS A 29 -9.49 7.87 12.68
N LEU A 30 -10.65 7.46 12.16
CA LEU A 30 -11.01 6.04 12.01
C LEU A 30 -10.13 5.38 10.94
N ALA A 31 -9.89 6.06 9.82
CA ALA A 31 -8.97 5.56 8.80
C ALA A 31 -7.53 5.39 9.32
N ALA A 32 -7.07 6.33 10.15
CA ALA A 32 -5.75 6.27 10.77
C ALA A 32 -5.62 5.15 11.82
N SER A 33 -6.69 4.75 12.52
CA SER A 33 -6.64 3.54 13.36
C SER A 33 -6.51 2.27 12.52
N VAL A 34 -7.23 2.14 11.40
CA VAL A 34 -7.08 0.99 10.49
C VAL A 34 -5.67 0.95 9.88
N THR A 35 -5.14 2.09 9.47
CA THR A 35 -3.77 2.20 8.93
C THR A 35 -2.72 1.69 9.94
N ARG A 36 -2.84 2.07 11.21
CA ARG A 36 -1.93 1.61 12.27
C ARG A 36 -2.02 0.10 12.49
N ALA A 37 -3.21 -0.48 12.40
CA ALA A 37 -3.38 -1.93 12.56
C ALA A 37 -2.67 -2.75 11.48
N VAL A 38 -2.46 -2.17 10.30
CA VAL A 38 -1.77 -2.80 9.16
C VAL A 38 -0.26 -2.54 9.18
N ARG A 39 0.17 -1.34 9.60
CA ARG A 39 1.54 -0.86 9.45
C ARG A 39 2.53 -1.52 10.43
N GLU A 40 3.63 -2.06 9.89
CA GLU A 40 4.66 -2.76 10.66
C GLU A 40 5.15 -1.96 11.88
N ARG A 41 5.49 -0.67 11.67
CA ARG A 41 6.06 0.17 12.75
C ARG A 41 5.11 0.41 13.93
N ASP A 42 3.82 0.13 13.76
CA ASP A 42 2.81 0.21 14.84
C ASP A 42 2.42 -1.19 15.38
N GLY A 43 3.16 -2.25 15.04
CA GLY A 43 2.87 -3.63 15.41
C GLY A 43 1.93 -4.36 14.45
N GLY A 44 1.81 -3.86 13.20
CA GLY A 44 1.04 -4.48 12.14
C GLY A 44 1.76 -5.66 11.47
N LEU A 45 1.58 -5.81 10.17
CA LEU A 45 2.13 -6.89 9.37
C LEU A 45 3.62 -6.64 9.06
N GLU A 46 4.44 -7.68 9.06
CA GLU A 46 5.87 -7.57 8.69
C GLU A 46 6.02 -7.03 7.27
N LYS A 47 7.02 -6.17 7.04
CA LYS A 47 7.33 -5.61 5.71
C LYS A 47 6.19 -4.84 5.04
N VAL A 48 5.29 -4.26 5.84
CA VAL A 48 4.23 -3.38 5.36
C VAL A 48 4.41 -1.97 5.91
N GLU A 49 4.68 -1.04 5.00
CA GLU A 49 4.54 0.39 5.27
C GLU A 49 3.14 0.82 4.87
N ALA A 50 2.53 1.75 5.62
CA ALA A 50 1.20 2.24 5.28
C ALA A 50 0.97 3.71 5.63
N MET A 51 0.13 4.38 4.85
CA MET A 51 -0.25 5.77 5.06
C MET A 51 -1.76 5.95 4.92
N THR A 52 -2.30 6.91 5.67
CA THR A 52 -3.71 7.29 5.58
C THR A 52 -3.84 8.43 4.57
N LEU A 53 -4.35 8.13 3.38
CA LEU A 53 -4.47 9.09 2.28
C LEU A 53 -5.94 9.41 1.98
N LEU A 54 -6.20 10.64 1.53
CA LEU A 54 -7.52 11.04 1.06
C LEU A 54 -7.66 10.61 -0.41
N HIS A 55 -8.69 9.84 -0.71
CA HIS A 55 -9.04 9.46 -2.08
C HIS A 55 -9.96 10.52 -2.69
N ASP A 56 -9.93 10.68 -4.02
CA ASP A 56 -10.70 11.69 -4.76
C ASP A 56 -12.22 11.60 -4.55
N SER A 57 -12.71 10.42 -4.16
CA SER A 57 -14.11 10.20 -3.78
C SER A 57 -14.51 10.82 -2.43
N GLY A 58 -13.58 11.46 -1.71
CA GLY A 58 -13.76 12.02 -0.36
C GLY A 58 -13.61 11.00 0.78
N ASN A 59 -13.49 9.71 0.46
CA ASN A 59 -13.20 8.66 1.43
C ASN A 59 -11.69 8.57 1.72
N TRP A 60 -11.33 7.99 2.85
CA TRP A 60 -9.93 7.72 3.19
C TRP A 60 -9.53 6.30 2.79
N GLU A 61 -8.25 6.11 2.49
CA GLU A 61 -7.67 4.80 2.20
C GLU A 61 -6.41 4.53 3.00
N VAL A 62 -6.14 3.24 3.19
CA VAL A 62 -4.88 2.73 3.70
C VAL A 62 -4.01 2.40 2.48
N ALA A 63 -3.11 3.30 2.13
CA ALA A 63 -2.16 3.09 1.05
C ALA A 63 -0.95 2.33 1.58
N CYS A 64 -0.65 1.15 1.01
CA CYS A 64 0.39 0.28 1.53
C CYS A 64 1.51 0.04 0.52
N ASN A 65 2.74 0.06 1.01
CA ASN A 65 3.90 -0.51 0.33
C ASN A 65 4.18 -1.88 0.97
N LEU A 66 4.04 -2.95 0.21
CA LEU A 66 4.45 -4.29 0.62
C LEU A 66 5.89 -4.48 0.14
N LEU A 67 6.84 -4.32 1.07
CA LEU A 67 8.28 -4.43 0.79
C LEU A 67 8.71 -5.88 0.54
N ASP A 68 7.89 -6.83 1.00
CA ASP A 68 8.04 -8.26 0.74
C ASP A 68 6.65 -8.92 0.74
N SER A 69 6.09 -9.12 -0.46
CA SER A 69 4.74 -9.68 -0.62
C SER A 69 4.66 -11.19 -0.34
N GLN A 70 5.79 -11.87 -0.16
CA GLN A 70 5.83 -13.27 0.28
C GLN A 70 5.60 -13.37 1.79
N LYS A 71 6.10 -12.40 2.55
CA LYS A 71 5.86 -12.29 4.00
C LYS A 71 4.47 -11.78 4.32
N SER A 72 4.03 -10.74 3.61
CA SER A 72 2.73 -10.10 3.82
C SER A 72 2.05 -9.87 2.48
N SER A 73 1.06 -10.70 2.16
CA SER A 73 0.35 -10.63 0.88
C SER A 73 -0.74 -9.55 0.89
N PRO A 74 -1.23 -9.10 -0.28
CA PRO A 74 -2.41 -8.24 -0.38
C PRO A 74 -3.62 -8.80 0.38
N THR A 75 -3.80 -10.12 0.36
CA THR A 75 -4.87 -10.80 1.11
C THR A 75 -4.71 -10.59 2.61
N MET A 76 -3.52 -10.78 3.18
CA MET A 76 -3.27 -10.55 4.60
C MET A 76 -3.52 -9.09 4.99
N VAL A 77 -3.10 -8.15 4.14
CA VAL A 77 -3.36 -6.72 4.33
C VAL A 77 -4.86 -6.43 4.33
N LEU A 78 -5.60 -6.97 3.36
CA LEU A 78 -7.05 -6.81 3.26
C LEU A 78 -7.77 -7.40 4.47
N GLU A 79 -7.41 -8.60 4.90
CA GLU A 79 -7.99 -9.27 6.08
C GLU A 79 -7.75 -8.45 7.35
N ARG A 80 -6.49 -8.01 7.57
CA ARG A 80 -6.12 -7.19 8.72
C ARG A 80 -6.85 -5.84 8.72
N ALA A 81 -6.91 -5.18 7.56
CA ALA A 81 -7.62 -3.92 7.40
C ALA A 81 -9.12 -4.09 7.64
N THR A 82 -9.73 -5.16 7.11
CA THR A 82 -11.16 -5.47 7.28
C THR A 82 -11.50 -5.72 8.75
N ALA A 83 -10.69 -6.51 9.46
CA ALA A 83 -10.89 -6.75 10.89
C ALA A 83 -10.79 -5.45 11.71
N ALA A 84 -9.79 -4.62 11.42
CA ALA A 84 -9.61 -3.33 12.09
C ALA A 84 -10.72 -2.33 11.77
N ALA A 85 -11.16 -2.26 10.51
CA ALA A 85 -12.28 -1.43 10.06
C ALA A 85 -13.58 -1.82 10.80
N LYS A 86 -13.89 -3.11 10.84
CA LYS A 86 -15.04 -3.64 11.57
C LYS A 86 -14.99 -3.32 13.06
N SER A 87 -13.81 -3.38 13.70
CA SER A 87 -13.66 -3.07 15.13
C SER A 87 -13.98 -1.61 15.48
N VAL A 88 -13.90 -0.70 14.50
CA VAL A 88 -14.23 0.73 14.67
C VAL A 88 -15.52 1.13 13.94
N GLY A 89 -16.31 0.16 13.49
CA GLY A 89 -17.64 0.37 12.90
C GLY A 89 -17.63 0.97 11.49
N ILE A 90 -16.59 0.72 10.69
CA ILE A 90 -16.54 1.13 9.27
C ILE A 90 -16.34 -0.09 8.36
N ASP A 91 -16.79 0.03 7.11
CA ASP A 91 -16.62 -1.01 6.08
C ASP A 91 -15.47 -0.71 5.13
N ILE A 92 -15.05 -1.73 4.37
CA ILE A 92 -14.19 -1.56 3.20
C ILE A 92 -15.07 -1.22 1.99
N ASP A 93 -14.68 -0.21 1.22
CA ASP A 93 -15.37 0.19 -0.02
C ASP A 93 -14.74 -0.49 -1.24
N ASN A 94 -13.41 -0.51 -1.32
CA ASN A 94 -12.67 -1.16 -2.42
C ASN A 94 -11.23 -1.51 -2.00
N HIS A 95 -10.54 -2.30 -2.80
CA HIS A 95 -9.11 -2.60 -2.65
C HIS A 95 -8.48 -2.89 -4.00
N TYR A 96 -7.24 -2.47 -4.21
CA TYR A 96 -6.61 -2.54 -5.54
C TYR A 96 -5.09 -2.46 -5.47
N VAL A 97 -4.44 -3.08 -6.46
CA VAL A 97 -3.00 -2.92 -6.70
C VAL A 97 -2.76 -1.66 -7.54
N ILE A 98 -1.70 -0.91 -7.23
CA ILE A 98 -1.30 0.27 -8.01
C ILE A 98 -0.01 -0.05 -8.76
N GLY A 99 -0.02 0.20 -10.07
CA GLY A 99 1.13 -0.04 -10.94
C GLY A 99 1.28 -1.52 -11.30
N LEU A 100 2.52 -1.90 -11.64
CA LEU A 100 2.85 -3.26 -12.03
C LEU A 100 3.37 -4.05 -10.83
N THR A 101 3.00 -5.31 -10.77
CA THR A 101 3.62 -6.30 -9.90
C THR A 101 5.05 -6.60 -10.38
N GLY A 102 5.88 -7.14 -9.48
CA GLY A 102 7.24 -7.57 -9.86
C GLY A 102 7.26 -8.57 -11.02
N ALA A 103 6.30 -9.49 -11.05
CA ALA A 103 6.18 -10.47 -12.14
C ALA A 103 5.81 -9.82 -13.48
N GLU A 104 4.94 -8.80 -13.48
CA GLU A 104 4.60 -8.06 -14.70
C GLU A 104 5.78 -7.22 -15.20
N VAL A 105 6.55 -6.62 -14.29
CA VAL A 105 7.79 -5.91 -14.64
C VAL A 105 8.80 -6.88 -15.25
N GLU A 106 9.04 -8.02 -14.61
CA GLU A 106 9.96 -9.05 -15.11
C GLU A 106 9.53 -9.56 -16.50
N HIS A 107 8.24 -9.88 -16.67
CA HIS A 107 7.70 -10.34 -17.93
C HIS A 107 7.90 -9.32 -19.05
N ARG A 108 7.64 -8.03 -18.79
CA ARG A 108 7.83 -6.95 -19.76
C ARG A 108 9.30 -6.76 -20.13
N LEU A 109 10.20 -6.75 -19.14
CA LEU A 109 11.63 -6.60 -19.38
C LEU A 109 12.20 -7.75 -20.20
N LYS A 110 11.77 -8.99 -19.93
CA LYS A 110 12.17 -10.16 -20.72
C LYS A 110 11.71 -10.04 -22.18
N ALA A 111 10.48 -9.58 -22.40
CA ALA A 111 9.94 -9.36 -23.75
C ALA A 111 10.66 -8.23 -24.50
N GLU A 112 11.00 -7.13 -23.82
CA GLU A 112 11.70 -5.98 -24.43
C GLU A 112 13.17 -6.29 -24.75
N LEU A 113 13.84 -7.10 -23.92
CA LEU A 113 15.26 -7.40 -24.04
C LEU A 113 15.56 -8.71 -24.80
N ASP A 114 14.54 -9.40 -25.33
CA ASP A 114 14.63 -10.71 -25.99
C ASP A 114 15.38 -11.77 -25.15
N ILE A 115 15.20 -11.71 -23.82
CA ILE A 115 15.84 -12.65 -22.89
C ILE A 115 14.98 -13.91 -22.84
N LYS A 116 15.47 -15.01 -23.43
CA LYS A 116 14.83 -16.34 -23.34
C LYS A 116 14.96 -16.91 -21.92
N ASN A 117 13.86 -17.50 -21.44
CA ASN A 117 13.80 -18.21 -20.16
C ASN A 117 14.74 -19.42 -20.12
#